data_AF-A0A914L3E3-F1
#
_entry.id   AF-A0A914L3E3-F1
#
_cell.length_a   1.000
_cell.length_b   1.000
_cell.length_c   1.000
_cell.angle_alpha   90.00
_cell.angle_beta   90.00
_cell.angle_gamma   90.00
#
_symmetry.space_group_name_H-M   'P 1'
#
loop_
_entity.id
_entity.type
_entity.pdbx_description
1 polymer ?
#
loop_
_entity_poly.entity_id
_entity_poly.type
_entity_poly.pdbx_seq_one_letter_code
_entity_poly.pdbx_strand_id
1 'polypeptide(L)'
;MEIFGQRLEKEYGELAVFTSPTVEYLADIVNNETIRQKRYGGKEQIVISKPSSFPSCPTDIVCYHEPVSLVSIVTPAEYFQLINSLCENARGENIETMYIDETKMLLKWRFFRKKVIF
;
A
#
# COMPACT_ATOMS: atom_id res chain seq x y z
N MET A 1 -10.60 -4.19 -9.72
CA MET A 1 -10.17 -3.95 -11.13
C MET A 1 -10.56 -5.10 -12.03
N GLU A 2 -10.34 -6.36 -11.60
CA GLU A 2 -10.64 -7.54 -12.40
C GLU A 2 -12.09 -7.63 -12.91
N ILE A 3 -13.08 -7.43 -12.03
CA ILE A 3 -14.51 -7.47 -12.39
C ILE A 3 -14.86 -6.39 -13.43
N PHE A 4 -14.25 -5.21 -13.36
CA PHE A 4 -14.53 -4.12 -14.29
C PHE A 4 -14.04 -4.46 -15.70
N GLY A 5 -12.83 -5.01 -15.83
CA GLY A 5 -12.32 -5.50 -17.11
C GLY A 5 -13.19 -6.60 -17.71
N GLN A 6 -13.54 -7.59 -16.91
CA GLN A 6 -14.40 -8.70 -17.35
C GLN A 6 -15.78 -8.22 -17.82
N ARG A 7 -16.37 -7.21 -17.15
CA ARG A 7 -17.65 -6.63 -17.58
C ARG A 7 -17.50 -5.82 -18.86
N LEU A 8 -16.42 -5.06 -19.02
CA LEU A 8 -16.20 -4.26 -20.23
C LEU A 8 -16.10 -5.14 -21.48
N GLU A 9 -15.34 -6.23 -21.37
CA GLU A 9 -15.17 -7.21 -22.44
C GLU A 9 -16.49 -7.90 -22.78
N LYS A 10 -17.24 -8.35 -21.77
CA LYS A 10 -18.52 -9.06 -21.98
C LYS A 10 -19.65 -8.17 -22.49
N GLU A 11 -19.77 -6.95 -21.98
CA GLU A 11 -20.89 -6.06 -22.28
C GLU A 11 -20.64 -5.19 -23.52
N TYR A 12 -19.39 -4.78 -23.76
CA TYR A 12 -19.05 -3.81 -24.79
C TYR A 12 -18.05 -4.33 -25.83
N GLY A 13 -17.49 -5.53 -25.66
CA GLY A 13 -16.51 -6.10 -26.60
C GLY A 13 -15.16 -5.38 -26.61
N GLU A 14 -14.90 -4.52 -25.62
CA GLU A 14 -13.71 -3.68 -25.56
C GLU A 14 -12.68 -4.26 -24.58
N LEU A 15 -11.42 -4.25 -24.99
CA LEU A 15 -10.30 -4.75 -24.19
C LEU A 15 -9.61 -3.60 -23.45
N ALA A 16 -9.68 -3.63 -22.12
CA ALA A 16 -9.00 -2.64 -21.29
C ALA A 16 -7.57 -3.09 -20.94
N VAL A 17 -6.60 -2.21 -21.19
CA VAL A 17 -5.22 -2.41 -20.72
C VAL A 17 -5.08 -1.85 -19.31
N PHE A 18 -4.78 -2.72 -18.35
CA PHE A 18 -4.58 -2.32 -16.96
C PHE A 18 -3.11 -2.13 -16.64
N THR A 19 -2.75 -0.98 -16.08
CA THR A 19 -1.44 -0.77 -15.48
C THR A 19 -1.42 -1.31 -14.06
N SER A 20 -0.22 -1.57 -13.53
CA SER A 20 -0.02 -1.93 -12.13
C SER A 20 -0.72 -0.92 -11.20
N PRO A 21 -1.54 -1.38 -10.24
CA PRO A 21 -2.20 -0.49 -9.28
C PRO A 21 -1.16 0.25 -8.43
N THR A 22 -1.45 1.50 -8.08
CA THR A 22 -0.58 2.33 -7.23
C THR A 22 -1.34 2.72 -5.96
N VAL A 23 -0.60 2.92 -4.87
CA VAL A 23 -1.14 3.44 -3.61
C VAL A 23 -0.88 4.94 -3.50
N GLU A 24 -1.74 5.65 -2.79
CA GLU A 24 -1.55 7.07 -2.51
C GLU A 24 -0.49 7.25 -1.42
N TYR A 25 0.47 8.15 -1.66
CA TYR A 25 1.48 8.54 -0.67
C TYR A 25 1.16 9.94 -0.14
N LEU A 26 1.52 10.20 1.11
CA LEU A 26 1.54 11.55 1.66
C LEU A 26 2.99 12.03 1.75
N ALA A 27 3.25 13.28 1.41
CA ALA A 27 4.59 13.87 1.50
C ALA A 27 4.54 15.16 2.30
N ASP A 28 5.42 15.26 3.30
CA ASP A 28 5.59 16.44 4.13
C ASP A 28 6.61 17.38 3.50
N ILE A 29 6.21 18.63 3.30
CA ILE A 29 7.05 19.64 2.64
C ILE A 29 7.92 20.34 3.69
N VAL A 30 9.19 20.57 3.33
CA VAL A 30 10.15 21.32 4.15
C VAL A 30 9.54 22.64 4.61
N ASN A 31 9.81 23.01 5.86
CA ASN A 31 9.31 24.24 6.46
C ASN A 31 10.06 25.47 5.90
N ASN A 32 9.77 25.77 4.64
CA ASN A 32 10.28 26.92 3.91
C ASN A 32 9.10 27.58 3.19
N GLU A 33 8.67 28.74 3.68
CA GLU A 33 7.52 29.48 3.17
C GLU A 33 7.64 29.79 1.67
N THR A 34 8.85 30.05 1.18
CA THR A 34 9.09 30.35 -0.23
C THR A 34 8.81 29.14 -1.11
N ILE A 35 9.19 27.94 -0.66
CA ILE A 35 8.96 26.69 -1.39
C ILE A 35 7.48 26.29 -1.32
N ARG A 36 6.89 26.35 -0.12
CA ARG A 36 5.48 26.02 0.11
C ARG A 36 4.56 26.89 -0.74
N GLN A 37 4.75 28.21 -0.72
CA GLN A 37 3.89 29.13 -1.47
C GLN A 37 4.10 29.06 -2.99
N LYS A 38 5.37 29.03 -3.46
CA LYS A 38 5.65 29.07 -4.91
C LYS A 38 5.37 27.76 -5.64
N ARG A 39 5.51 26.61 -4.97
CA ARG A 39 5.42 25.28 -5.63
C ARG A 39 4.22 24.45 -5.19
N TYR A 40 3.74 24.63 -3.95
CA TYR A 40 2.70 23.78 -3.36
C TYR A 40 1.49 24.55 -2.85
N GLY A 41 1.35 25.83 -3.24
CA GLY A 41 0.19 26.67 -2.91
C GLY A 41 0.00 26.90 -1.40
N GLY A 42 1.09 26.90 -0.63
CA GLY A 42 1.09 27.09 0.81
C GLY A 42 0.77 25.82 1.62
N LYS A 43 0.60 24.66 0.97
CA LYS A 43 0.31 23.40 1.68
C LYS A 43 1.55 22.86 2.38
N GLU A 44 1.34 22.31 3.56
CA GLU A 44 2.38 21.61 4.33
C GLU A 44 2.51 20.15 3.91
N GLN A 45 1.43 19.58 3.37
CA GLN A 45 1.36 18.19 2.94
C GLN A 45 0.76 18.08 1.54
N ILE A 46 1.27 17.13 0.75
CA ILE A 46 0.76 16.80 -0.58
C ILE A 46 0.38 15.32 -0.67
N VAL A 47 -0.70 15.04 -1.40
CA VAL A 47 -1.14 13.68 -1.73
C VAL A 47 -0.61 13.33 -3.12
N ILE A 48 0.15 12.25 -3.21
CA ILE A 48 0.75 11.76 -4.45
C ILE A 48 0.02 10.47 -4.84
N SER A 49 -0.90 10.57 -5.81
CA SER A 49 -1.66 9.42 -6.31
C SER A 49 -1.04 8.79 -7.56
N LYS A 50 -0.23 9.55 -8.31
CA LYS A 50 0.42 9.09 -9.54
C LYS A 50 1.94 9.13 -9.42
N PRO A 51 2.67 8.17 -10.00
CA PRO A 51 4.14 8.22 -10.06
C PRO A 51 4.67 9.51 -10.72
N SER A 52 3.94 10.08 -11.68
CA SER A 52 4.33 11.33 -12.34
C SER A 52 4.13 12.59 -11.47
N SER A 53 3.34 12.49 -10.40
CA SER A 53 3.10 13.60 -9.46
C SER A 53 4.14 13.68 -8.34
N PHE A 54 5.15 12.80 -8.35
CA PHE A 54 6.28 12.94 -7.44
C PHE A 54 7.04 14.22 -7.76
N PRO A 55 7.40 15.03 -6.74
CA PRO A 55 8.10 16.27 -6.98
C PRO A 55 9.52 16.02 -7.49
N SER A 56 9.92 16.82 -8.47
CA SER A 56 11.20 16.70 -9.18
C SER A 56 12.39 17.08 -8.30
N CYS A 57 12.16 17.88 -7.25
CA CYS A 57 13.18 18.29 -6.29
C CYS A 57 13.00 17.53 -4.97
N PRO A 58 13.79 16.49 -4.70
CA PRO A 58 13.68 15.71 -3.46
C PRO A 58 14.04 16.54 -2.21
N THR A 59 14.74 17.66 -2.36
CA THR A 59 15.08 18.60 -1.28
C THR A 59 13.88 19.36 -0.72
N ASP A 60 12.75 19.39 -1.44
CA ASP A 60 11.55 20.09 -1.00
C ASP A 60 10.75 19.25 0.01
N ILE A 61 11.07 17.96 0.17
CA ILE A 61 10.35 17.01 1.01
C ILE A 61 11.19 16.60 2.22
N VAL A 62 10.55 16.56 3.38
CA VAL A 62 11.11 16.05 4.63
C VAL A 62 10.98 14.53 4.69
N CYS A 63 9.77 14.02 4.48
CA CYS A 63 9.47 12.60 4.56
C CYS A 63 8.26 12.21 3.72
N TYR A 64 8.19 10.92 3.39
CA TYR A 64 7.07 10.31 2.70
C TYR A 64 6.40 9.31 3.64
N HIS A 65 5.08 9.34 3.70
CA HIS A 65 4.26 8.39 4.42
C HIS A 65 3.57 7.47 3.42
N GLU A 66 3.82 6.18 3.56
CA GLU A 66 3.13 5.13 2.81
C GLU A 66 1.97 4.57 3.65
N PRO A 67 0.81 4.26 3.04
CA PRO A 67 -0.28 3.63 3.74
C PRO A 67 0.12 2.23 4.23
N VAL A 68 -0.17 1.99 5.50
CA VAL A 68 0.03 0.70 6.16
C VAL A 68 -1.33 0.03 6.33
N SER A 69 -1.39 -1.28 6.13
CA SER A 69 -2.59 -2.09 6.30
C SER A 69 -2.34 -3.16 7.35
N LEU A 70 -3.31 -3.31 8.25
CA LEU A 70 -3.33 -4.40 9.21
C LEU A 70 -4.07 -5.57 8.57
N VAL A 71 -3.40 -6.72 8.49
CA VAL A 71 -3.93 -7.92 7.85
C VAL A 71 -4.08 -9.00 8.92
N SER A 72 -5.29 -9.57 9.00
CA SER A 72 -5.59 -10.73 9.83
C SER A 72 -5.65 -11.97 8.95
N ILE A 73 -4.76 -12.93 9.19
CA ILE A 73 -4.68 -14.19 8.46
C ILE A 73 -5.14 -15.30 9.39
N VAL A 74 -6.14 -16.07 8.97
CA VAL A 74 -6.65 -17.24 9.71
C VAL A 74 -6.28 -18.47 8.93
N THR A 75 -5.41 -19.30 9.51
CA THR A 75 -4.88 -20.47 8.83
C THR A 75 -4.74 -21.66 9.76
N PRO A 76 -4.69 -22.88 9.23
CA PRO A 76 -4.29 -24.04 10.01
C PRO A 76 -2.84 -23.88 10.54
N ALA A 77 -2.57 -24.43 11.73
CA ALA A 77 -1.26 -24.35 12.37
C ALA A 77 -0.13 -24.99 11.54
N GLU A 78 -0.46 -25.99 10.71
CA GLU A 78 0.49 -26.68 9.83
C GLU A 78 1.16 -25.74 8.81
N TYR A 79 0.46 -24.70 8.36
CA TYR A 79 0.97 -23.75 7.35
C TYR A 79 1.66 -22.54 7.97
N PHE A 80 1.77 -22.46 9.30
CA PHE A 80 2.32 -21.31 10.01
C PHE A 80 3.69 -20.90 9.46
N GLN A 81 4.60 -21.85 9.34
CA GLN A 81 5.98 -21.58 8.94
C GLN A 81 6.07 -21.00 7.54
N LEU A 82 5.30 -21.56 6.60
CA LEU A 82 5.26 -21.09 5.21
C LEU A 82 4.74 -19.65 5.14
N ILE A 83 3.65 -19.37 5.85
CA ILE A 83 3.03 -18.04 5.87
C ILE A 83 3.96 -17.04 6.55
N ASN A 84 4.58 -17.41 7.67
CA ASN A 84 5.50 -16.55 8.38
C ASN A 84 6.68 -16.12 7.48
N SER A 85 7.29 -17.05 6.76
CA SER A 85 8.34 -16.73 5.78
C SER A 85 7.85 -15.85 4.63
N LEU A 86 6.63 -16.05 4.13
CA LEU A 86 6.04 -15.18 3.10
C LEU A 86 5.82 -13.76 3.63
N CYS A 87 5.28 -13.63 4.85
CA CYS A 87 5.07 -12.35 5.52
C CYS A 87 6.39 -11.61 5.77
N GLU A 88 7.43 -12.31 6.23
CA GLU A 88 8.78 -11.75 6.43
C GLU A 88 9.39 -11.26 5.11
N ASN A 89 9.31 -12.05 4.04
CA ASN A 89 9.78 -11.66 2.70
C ASN A 89 9.04 -10.42 2.15
N ALA A 90 7.76 -10.27 2.50
CA ALA A 90 6.97 -9.10 2.16
C ALA A 90 7.27 -7.87 3.02
N ARG A 91 8.26 -7.94 3.94
CA ARG A 91 8.59 -6.90 4.93
C ARG A 91 7.42 -6.58 5.85
N GLY A 92 6.62 -7.60 6.17
CA GLY A 92 5.59 -7.51 7.19
C GLY A 92 6.18 -7.53 8.59
N GLU A 93 5.54 -6.82 9.51
CA GLU A 93 5.84 -6.92 10.93
C GLU A 93 4.76 -7.74 11.63
N ASN A 94 5.18 -8.74 12.41
CA ASN A 94 4.26 -9.53 13.22
C ASN A 94 3.79 -8.67 14.40
N ILE A 95 2.47 -8.49 14.53
CA ILE A 95 1.85 -7.76 15.64
C ILE A 95 1.42 -8.74 16.72
N GLU A 96 0.71 -9.78 16.33
CA GLU A 96 0.11 -10.73 17.26
C GLU A 96 -0.07 -12.09 16.58
N THR A 97 0.18 -13.16 17.32
CA THR A 97 -0.06 -14.54 16.89
C THR A 97 -0.85 -15.23 17.99
N MET A 98 -2.04 -15.73 17.66
CA MET A 98 -2.96 -16.34 18.62
C MET A 98 -3.46 -17.68 18.07
N TYR A 99 -3.52 -18.70 18.93
CA TYR A 99 -4.22 -19.94 18.59
C TYR A 99 -5.71 -19.77 18.89
N ILE A 100 -6.54 -19.92 17.87
CA ILE A 100 -8.01 -19.93 18.06
C ILE A 100 -8.45 -21.31 18.56
N ASP A 101 -7.79 -22.36 18.06
CA ASP A 101 -8.06 -23.75 18.36
C ASP A 101 -6.77 -24.57 18.21
N GLU A 102 -6.78 -25.87 18.52
CA GLU A 102 -5.60 -26.74 18.36
C GLU A 102 -5.11 -26.80 16.90
N THR A 103 -6.05 -26.69 15.95
CA THR A 103 -5.75 -26.80 14.51
C THR A 103 -5.62 -25.44 13.82
N LYS A 104 -6.12 -24.35 14.41
CA LYS A 104 -6.27 -23.04 13.75
C LYS A 104 -5.61 -21.92 14.54
N MET A 105 -4.99 -21.02 13.80
CA MET A 105 -4.33 -19.85 14.35
C MET A 105 -4.73 -18.58 13.60
N LEU A 106 -4.68 -17.47 14.32
CA LEU A 106 -4.89 -16.12 13.87
C LEU A 106 -3.58 -15.35 13.97
N LEU A 107 -3.16 -14.80 12.84
CA LEU A 107 -1.96 -13.99 12.72
C LEU A 107 -2.38 -12.57 12.36
N LYS A 108 -1.97 -11.59 13.16
CA LYS A 108 -2.10 -10.17 12.83
C LYS A 108 -0.75 -9.64 12.42
N TRP A 109 -0.72 -9.09 11.21
CA TRP A 109 0.48 -8.54 10.60
C TRP A 109 0.25 -7.11 10.14
N ARG A 110 1.33 -6.35 10.15
CA ARG A 110 1.41 -5.00 9.61
C ARG A 110 2.15 -5.04 8.28
N PHE A 111 1.50 -4.64 7.20
CA PHE A 111 2.12 -4.58 5.87
C PHE A 111 2.04 -3.19 5.26
N PHE A 112 3.04 -2.84 4.46
CA PHE A 112 2.90 -1.72 3.53
C PHE A 112 1.82 -2.09 2.50
N ARG A 113 0.84 -1.20 2.29
CA ARG A 113 -0.33 -1.48 1.45
C ARG A 113 0.06 -1.86 0.02
N LYS A 114 1.16 -1.30 -0.50
CA LYS A 114 1.73 -1.66 -1.80
C LYS A 114 2.09 -3.15 -1.90
N LYS A 115 2.45 -3.83 -0.82
CA LYS A 115 2.81 -5.26 -0.84
C LYS A 115 1.61 -6.21 -0.80
N VAL A 116 0.43 -5.70 -0.46
CA VAL A 116 -0.80 -6.52 -0.34
C VAL A 116 -1.65 -6.48 -1.61
N ILE A 117 -1.53 -5.42 -2.41
CA ILE A 117 -2.34 -5.20 -3.62
C ILE A 117 -1.81 -5.98 -4.83
N PHE A 118 -0.57 -6.47 -4.76
CA PHE A 118 0.06 -7.34 -5.76
C PHE A 118 0.17 -8.76 -5.23
#